data_AF-A0AAD9VEM2-F1
#
_entry.id   AF-A0AAD9VEM2-F1
#
_cell.length_a   1.000
_cell.length_b   1.000
_cell.length_c   1.000
_cell.angle_alpha   90.00
_cell.angle_beta   90.00
_cell.angle_gamma   90.00
#
_symmetry.space_group_name_H-M   'P 1'
#
loop_
_entity.id
_entity.type
_entity.pdbx_description
1 polymer ?
#
loop_
_entity_poly.entity_id
_entity_poly.type
_entity_poly.pdbx_seq_one_letter_code
_entity_poly.pdbx_strand_id
1 'polypeptide(L)'
;LDRNKDTREKLGAAKSLQEMKEICQNLKRRVQKDIEEKGETKTSGIPYWICQPYIRPNSGVKRSLEETSEDEERLKEVVKLRQMKKALKKQKVQAKRERRWDICGRCNVNPKGMKCSFSLCRVCCGGRSENEELKHCPGHRTKAPRLKEAVTNTKDFNFFAGKVVKVSTPAESLAS
;
A
#
# COMPACT_ATOMS: atom_id res chain seq x y z
N LEU A 1 16.09 -7.72 21.93
CA LEU A 1 14.80 -7.08 21.54
C LEU A 1 14.06 -6.54 22.77
N ASP A 2 14.78 -6.28 23.87
CA ASP A 2 14.20 -6.26 25.23
C ASP A 2 14.05 -4.86 25.82
N ARG A 3 14.59 -3.84 25.15
CA ARG A 3 14.43 -2.45 25.57
C ARG A 3 12.95 -2.05 25.48
N ASN A 4 12.42 -1.43 26.53
CA ASN A 4 11.01 -1.01 26.65
C ASN A 4 9.99 -2.13 26.40
N LYS A 5 10.28 -3.36 26.86
CA LYS A 5 9.33 -4.49 26.80
C LYS A 5 8.06 -4.21 27.62
N ASP A 6 8.21 -3.66 28.82
CA ASP A 6 7.12 -3.28 29.72
C ASP A 6 6.14 -2.30 29.07
N THR A 7 6.64 -1.29 28.36
CA THR A 7 5.81 -0.31 27.65
C THR A 7 5.01 -0.95 26.52
N ARG A 8 5.60 -1.93 25.80
CA ARG A 8 4.92 -2.64 24.71
C ARG A 8 3.82 -3.56 25.24
N GLU A 9 4.06 -4.26 26.34
CA GLU A 9 3.06 -5.10 27.00
C GLU A 9 1.87 -4.25 27.49
N LYS A 10 2.16 -3.12 28.15
CA LYS A 10 1.13 -2.16 28.60
C LYS A 10 0.34 -1.58 27.43
N LEU A 11 1.02 -1.20 26.34
CA LEU A 11 0.37 -0.68 25.14
C LEU A 11 -0.57 -1.73 24.50
N GLY A 12 -0.16 -3.00 24.49
CA GLY A 12 -0.98 -4.09 23.97
C GLY A 12 -2.19 -4.43 24.85
N ALA A 13 -2.12 -4.14 26.15
CA ALA A 13 -3.20 -4.36 27.11
C ALA A 13 -4.16 -3.16 27.26
N ALA A 14 -3.78 -1.97 26.75
CA ALA A 14 -4.53 -0.74 26.96
C ALA A 14 -5.91 -0.77 26.28
N LYS A 15 -6.93 -0.29 27.00
CA LYS A 15 -8.33 -0.31 26.53
C LYS A 15 -8.91 1.09 26.29
N SER A 16 -8.18 2.13 26.65
CA SER A 16 -8.62 3.51 26.47
C SER A 16 -7.57 4.37 25.74
N LEU A 17 -8.05 5.40 25.03
CA LEU A 17 -7.16 6.35 24.36
C LEU A 17 -6.30 7.15 25.36
N GLN A 18 -6.83 7.40 26.56
CA GLN A 18 -6.13 8.12 27.61
C GLN A 18 -4.94 7.31 28.13
N GLU A 19 -5.15 6.03 28.41
CA GLU A 19 -4.10 5.09 28.81
C GLU A 19 -3.01 4.97 27.74
N MET A 20 -3.41 4.86 26.46
CA MET A 20 -2.46 4.84 25.34
C MET A 20 -1.63 6.13 25.27
N LYS A 21 -2.26 7.30 25.48
CA LYS A 21 -1.58 8.60 25.48
C LYS A 21 -0.54 8.68 26.60
N GLU A 22 -0.87 8.21 27.79
CA GLU A 22 0.04 8.18 28.94
C GLU A 22 1.23 7.25 28.70
N ILE A 23 1.00 6.08 28.10
CA ILE A 23 2.05 5.14 27.73
C ILE A 23 3.00 5.76 26.69
N CYS A 24 2.47 6.44 25.68
CA CYS A 24 3.26 7.15 24.67
C CYS A 24 4.09 8.30 25.28
N GLN A 25 3.51 9.07 26.21
CA GLN A 25 4.23 10.14 26.92
C GLN A 25 5.36 9.59 27.79
N ASN A 26 5.13 8.46 28.46
CA ASN A 26 6.15 7.78 29.26
C ASN A 26 7.31 7.30 28.36
N LEU A 27 7.00 6.68 27.23
CA LEU A 27 7.99 6.24 26.26
C LEU A 27 8.83 7.40 25.74
N LYS A 28 8.19 8.52 25.38
CA LYS A 28 8.88 9.73 24.93
C LYS A 28 9.88 10.24 25.97
N ARG A 29 9.49 10.30 27.25
CA ARG A 29 10.37 10.72 28.34
C ARG A 29 11.58 9.82 28.50
N ARG A 30 11.38 8.49 28.44
CA ARG A 30 12.48 7.52 28.54
C ARG A 30 13.49 7.69 27.41
N VAL A 31 13.00 7.84 26.18
CA VAL A 31 13.90 8.01 25.04
C VAL A 31 14.62 9.36 25.06
N GLN A 32 13.95 10.42 25.52
CA GLN A 32 14.59 11.73 25.68
C GLN A 32 15.76 11.65 26.68
N LYS A 33 15.55 11.01 27.83
CA LYS A 33 16.60 10.77 28.82
C LYS A 33 17.75 9.92 28.25
N ASP A 34 17.42 8.88 27.48
CA ASP A 34 18.41 8.06 26.81
C ASP A 34 19.28 8.85 25.81
N ILE A 35 18.71 9.85 25.12
CA ILE A 35 19.43 10.74 24.19
C ILE A 35 20.37 11.68 24.96
N GLU A 36 19.92 12.20 26.10
CA GLU A 36 20.72 13.08 26.96
C GLU A 36 21.91 12.34 27.57
N GLU A 37 21.72 11.08 28.02
CA GLU A 37 22.76 10.28 28.66
C GLU A 37 23.78 9.69 27.68
N LYS A 38 23.34 9.26 26.48
CA LYS A 38 24.19 8.53 25.52
C LYS A 38 24.61 9.36 24.30
N GLY A 39 24.13 10.60 24.22
CA GLY A 39 24.19 11.41 23.00
C GLY A 39 23.27 10.86 21.90
N GLU A 40 22.94 11.70 20.92
CA GLU A 40 22.23 11.23 19.73
C GLU A 40 23.07 10.17 19.02
N THR A 41 22.60 8.93 18.98
CA THR A 41 23.16 7.91 18.08
C THR A 41 22.80 8.29 16.65
N LYS A 42 23.53 9.24 16.07
CA LYS A 42 23.52 9.60 14.65
C LYS A 42 24.18 8.49 13.84
N THR A 43 23.69 7.26 13.94
CA THR A 43 24.19 6.18 13.09
C THR A 43 23.74 6.35 11.64
N SER A 44 22.81 7.28 11.34
CA SER A 44 22.30 7.46 9.96
C SER A 44 21.75 8.86 9.61
N GLY A 45 21.88 9.89 10.47
CA GLY A 45 21.21 11.18 10.25
C GLY A 45 19.68 11.13 10.26
N ILE A 46 19.11 9.98 10.57
CA ILE A 46 17.68 9.71 10.63
C ILE A 46 17.27 9.71 12.11
N PRO A 47 16.21 10.44 12.50
CA PRO A 47 15.69 10.40 13.86
C PRO A 47 15.36 8.99 14.35
N TYR A 48 15.59 8.72 15.63
CA TYR A 48 15.46 7.38 16.22
C TYR A 48 14.07 6.74 16.08
N TRP A 49 13.01 7.54 15.87
CA TRP A 49 11.62 7.07 15.71
C TRP A 49 11.30 6.61 14.29
N ILE A 50 12.17 6.89 13.32
CA ILE A 50 12.05 6.34 11.97
C ILE A 50 12.76 4.99 11.99
N CYS A 51 12.06 3.96 11.51
CA CYS A 51 12.65 2.63 11.39
C CYS A 51 13.89 2.70 10.50
N GLN A 52 15.02 2.22 11.03
CA GLN A 52 16.24 2.00 10.26
C GLN A 52 15.92 1.09 9.06
N PRO A 53 16.51 1.35 7.88
CA PRO A 53 16.34 0.48 6.72
C PRO A 53 16.69 -0.97 7.11
N TYR A 54 15.75 -1.89 6.97
CA TYR A 54 16.03 -3.30 7.20
C TYR A 54 16.97 -3.82 6.11
N ILE A 55 18.24 -4.04 6.48
CA ILE A 55 19.21 -4.73 5.64
C ILE A 55 19.07 -6.23 5.91
N ARG A 56 18.59 -7.00 4.93
CA ARG A 56 18.55 -8.45 5.02
C ARG A 56 19.99 -8.99 4.95
N PRO A 57 20.53 -9.66 5.98
CA PRO A 57 21.83 -10.30 5.87
C PRO A 57 21.79 -11.32 4.72
N ASN A 58 22.77 -11.27 3.82
CA ASN A 58 22.87 -12.21 2.73
C ASN A 58 23.20 -13.59 3.32
N SER A 59 22.21 -14.47 3.39
CA SER A 59 22.36 -15.86 3.85
C SER A 59 23.06 -16.74 2.80
N GLY A 60 24.03 -16.18 2.07
CA GLY A 60 24.87 -16.89 1.12
C GLY A 60 25.87 -17.78 1.86
N VAL A 61 25.36 -18.82 2.52
CA VAL A 61 26.14 -19.92 3.07
C VAL A 61 26.96 -20.49 1.92
N LYS A 62 28.28 -20.30 1.98
CA LYS A 62 29.24 -21.00 1.13
C LYS A 62 29.21 -22.47 1.56
N ARG A 63 28.49 -23.32 0.81
CA ARG A 63 28.51 -24.77 0.99
C ARG A 63 29.87 -25.31 0.55
N SER A 64 30.36 -26.32 1.29
CA SER A 64 31.59 -27.06 0.97
C SER A 64 31.45 -27.80 -0.37
N LEU A 65 32.58 -27.98 -1.08
CA LEU A 65 32.69 -28.47 -2.46
C LEU A 65 32.37 -29.97 -2.63
N GLU A 66 32.14 -30.72 -1.54
CA GLU A 66 31.87 -32.17 -1.60
C GLU A 66 30.37 -32.52 -1.54
N GLU A 67 29.51 -31.65 -0.99
CA GLU A 67 28.04 -31.83 -1.05
C GLU A 67 27.46 -31.48 -2.43
N THR A 68 28.25 -30.91 -3.35
CA THR A 68 27.74 -30.25 -4.56
C THR A 68 27.32 -31.18 -5.71
N SER A 69 27.73 -32.44 -5.76
CA SER A 69 27.45 -33.33 -6.92
C SER A 69 26.05 -33.92 -6.90
N GLU A 70 25.61 -34.50 -5.78
CA GLU A 70 24.24 -35.00 -5.59
C GLU A 70 23.22 -33.87 -5.52
N ASP A 71 23.62 -32.73 -4.92
CA ASP A 71 22.81 -31.52 -4.94
C ASP A 71 22.72 -30.89 -6.32
N GLU A 72 23.68 -31.12 -7.24
CA GLU A 72 23.64 -30.54 -8.58
C GLU A 72 22.51 -31.15 -9.43
N GLU A 73 22.34 -32.47 -9.37
CA GLU A 73 21.29 -33.16 -10.12
C GLU A 73 19.90 -32.83 -9.54
N ARG A 74 19.79 -32.82 -8.20
CA ARG A 74 18.60 -32.37 -7.50
C ARG A 74 18.30 -30.88 -7.75
N LEU A 75 19.32 -30.01 -7.82
CA LEU A 75 19.16 -28.61 -8.22
C LEU A 75 18.67 -28.51 -9.67
N LYS A 76 19.23 -29.29 -10.60
CA LYS A 76 18.83 -29.28 -12.02
C LYS A 76 17.35 -29.65 -12.15
N GLU A 77 16.89 -30.65 -11.42
CA GLU A 77 15.47 -31.03 -11.41
C GLU A 77 14.57 -29.95 -10.79
N VAL A 78 14.96 -29.40 -9.64
CA VAL A 78 14.22 -28.29 -8.99
C VAL A 78 14.17 -27.05 -9.88
N VAL A 79 15.25 -26.73 -10.59
CA VAL A 79 15.33 -25.61 -11.55
C VAL A 79 14.42 -25.87 -12.74
N LYS A 80 14.41 -27.08 -13.32
CA LYS A 80 13.49 -27.47 -14.41
C LYS A 80 12.03 -27.35 -13.97
N LEU A 81 11.67 -27.90 -12.81
CA LEU A 81 10.31 -27.79 -12.25
C LEU A 81 9.92 -26.33 -12.01
N ARG A 82 10.84 -25.49 -11.53
CA ARG A 82 10.61 -24.06 -11.32
C ARG A 82 10.44 -23.31 -12.64
N GLN A 83 11.21 -23.65 -13.67
CA GLN A 83 11.08 -23.10 -15.02
C GLN A 83 9.74 -23.49 -15.65
N MET A 84 9.34 -24.76 -15.54
CA MET A 84 8.04 -25.25 -16.02
C MET A 84 6.88 -24.53 -15.31
N LYS A 85 6.91 -24.42 -13.97
CA LYS A 85 5.91 -23.65 -13.20
C LYS A 85 5.87 -22.17 -13.61
N LYS A 86 7.03 -21.55 -13.87
CA LYS A 86 7.11 -20.17 -14.38
C LYS A 86 6.52 -20.06 -15.79
N ALA A 87 6.78 -21.02 -16.68
CA ALA A 87 6.24 -21.04 -18.04
C ALA A 87 4.72 -21.18 -18.04
N LEU A 88 4.17 -22.10 -17.24
CA LEU A 88 2.72 -22.25 -17.04
C LEU A 88 2.08 -20.97 -16.46
N LYS A 89 2.74 -20.32 -15.49
CA LYS A 89 2.27 -19.04 -14.96
C LYS A 89 2.29 -17.94 -16.03
N LYS A 90 3.32 -17.88 -16.88
CA LYS A 90 3.40 -16.92 -17.99
C LYS A 90 2.28 -17.17 -19.00
N GLN A 91 2.02 -18.41 -19.41
CA GLN A 91 0.90 -18.76 -20.30
C GLN A 91 -0.45 -18.36 -19.69
N LYS A 92 -0.69 -18.63 -18.40
CA LYS A 92 -1.94 -18.22 -17.72
C LYS A 92 -2.11 -16.70 -17.67
N VAL A 93 -1.01 -15.94 -17.53
CA VAL A 93 -1.03 -14.48 -17.56
C VAL A 93 -1.26 -13.96 -18.98
N GLN A 94 -0.64 -14.57 -20.00
CA GLN A 94 -0.87 -14.24 -21.41
C GLN A 94 -2.34 -14.47 -21.80
N ALA A 95 -2.89 -15.66 -21.50
CA ALA A 95 -4.31 -15.97 -21.72
C ALA A 95 -5.27 -15.01 -20.98
N LYS A 96 -4.86 -14.46 -19.81
CA LYS A 96 -5.65 -13.43 -19.11
C LYS A 96 -5.54 -12.06 -19.78
N ARG A 97 -4.40 -11.70 -20.36
CA ARG A 97 -4.19 -10.44 -21.10
C ARG A 97 -4.90 -10.44 -22.46
N GLU A 98 -5.02 -11.60 -23.09
CA GLU A 98 -5.76 -11.80 -24.34
C GLU A 98 -7.29 -11.70 -24.17
N ARG A 99 -7.80 -11.66 -22.93
CA ARG A 99 -9.21 -11.33 -22.69
C ARG A 99 -9.47 -9.90 -23.17
N ARG A 100 -9.87 -9.79 -24.43
CA ARG A 100 -10.35 -8.58 -25.05
C ARG A 100 -11.64 -8.19 -24.34
N TRP A 101 -11.66 -6.97 -23.80
CA TRP A 101 -12.88 -6.43 -23.21
C TRP A 101 -13.76 -5.94 -24.35
N ASP A 102 -14.99 -6.44 -24.41
CA ASP A 102 -16.02 -5.84 -25.24
C ASP A 102 -16.25 -4.39 -24.78
N ILE A 103 -16.51 -3.49 -25.72
CA ILE A 103 -16.74 -2.07 -25.42
C ILE A 103 -18.24 -1.84 -25.15
N CYS A 104 -18.55 -0.89 -24.27
CA CYS A 104 -19.91 -0.47 -23.96
C CYS A 104 -20.60 0.13 -25.18
N GLY A 105 -21.75 -0.41 -25.57
CA GLY A 105 -22.51 0.05 -26.74
C GLY A 105 -23.10 1.46 -26.63
N ARG A 106 -23.15 2.08 -25.44
CA ARG A 106 -23.67 3.46 -25.26
C ARG A 106 -22.60 4.53 -25.36
N CYS A 107 -21.45 4.32 -24.73
CA CYS A 107 -20.40 5.35 -24.68
C CYS A 107 -19.20 5.03 -25.56
N ASN A 108 -19.06 3.81 -26.09
CA ASN A 108 -17.95 3.34 -26.94
C ASN A 108 -16.52 3.59 -26.41
N VAL A 109 -16.38 4.02 -25.15
CA VAL A 109 -15.11 4.34 -24.50
C VAL A 109 -14.79 3.34 -23.40
N ASN A 110 -15.79 3.00 -22.59
CA ASN A 110 -15.59 2.15 -21.40
C ASN A 110 -15.85 0.68 -21.74
N PRO A 111 -15.11 -0.28 -21.15
CA PRO A 111 -15.40 -1.69 -21.31
C PRO A 111 -16.76 -2.06 -20.71
N LYS A 112 -17.47 -2.97 -21.39
CA LYS A 112 -18.71 -3.58 -20.92
C LYS A 112 -18.45 -4.44 -19.69
N GLY A 113 -19.40 -4.45 -18.76
CA GLY A 113 -19.34 -5.37 -17.62
C GLY A 113 -19.46 -6.82 -18.09
N MET A 114 -18.55 -7.70 -17.68
CA MET A 114 -18.54 -9.13 -18.10
C MET A 114 -19.86 -9.85 -17.84
N LYS A 115 -20.59 -9.47 -16.78
CA LYS A 115 -21.88 -10.05 -16.38
C LYS A 115 -23.05 -9.07 -16.56
N CYS A 116 -22.86 -8.00 -17.33
CA CYS A 116 -23.89 -7.00 -17.55
C CYS A 116 -24.89 -7.52 -18.58
N SER A 117 -26.14 -7.75 -18.18
CA SER A 117 -27.22 -8.23 -19.07
C SER A 117 -27.54 -7.26 -20.23
N PHE A 118 -27.06 -6.01 -20.14
CA PHE A 118 -27.38 -4.93 -21.06
C PHE A 118 -26.18 -4.50 -21.91
N SER A 119 -25.05 -5.20 -21.82
CA SER A 119 -23.84 -4.87 -22.59
C SER A 119 -23.30 -3.44 -22.42
N LEU A 120 -23.62 -2.79 -21.29
CA LEU A 120 -23.15 -1.46 -20.94
C LEU A 120 -21.97 -1.50 -19.96
N CYS A 121 -21.24 -0.39 -19.81
CA CYS A 121 -20.29 -0.18 -18.72
C CYS A 121 -21.02 0.17 -17.41
N ARG A 122 -20.32 0.15 -16.27
CA ARG A 122 -20.89 0.47 -14.95
C ARG A 122 -21.62 1.82 -14.91
N VAL A 123 -21.05 2.86 -15.53
CA VAL A 123 -21.59 4.23 -15.51
C VAL A 123 -22.87 4.30 -16.35
N CYS A 124 -22.82 3.85 -17.60
CA CYS A 124 -24.00 3.84 -18.48
C CYS A 124 -25.11 2.91 -17.97
N CYS A 125 -24.73 1.78 -17.35
CA CYS A 125 -25.68 0.86 -16.72
C CYS A 125 -26.32 1.47 -15.46
N GLY A 126 -25.59 2.28 -14.71
CA GLY A 126 -26.10 3.04 -13.56
C GLY A 126 -27.18 4.03 -13.96
N GLY A 127 -26.87 4.94 -14.90
CA GLY A 127 -27.85 5.94 -15.37
C GLY A 127 -29.05 5.34 -16.13
N ARG A 128 -28.91 4.13 -16.70
CA ARG A 128 -30.05 3.39 -17.25
C ARG A 128 -30.99 2.85 -16.15
N SER A 129 -30.41 2.35 -15.05
CA SER A 129 -31.17 1.78 -13.92
C SER A 129 -32.05 2.81 -13.22
N GLU A 130 -31.79 4.11 -13.42
CA GLU A 130 -32.63 5.21 -12.92
C GLU A 130 -33.87 5.46 -13.78
N ASN A 131 -33.85 5.07 -15.07
CA ASN A 131 -34.88 5.39 -16.05
C ASN A 131 -35.71 4.16 -16.51
N GLU A 132 -35.26 2.94 -16.25
CA GLU A 132 -35.93 1.69 -16.64
C GLU A 132 -36.38 0.87 -15.41
N GLU A 133 -37.42 0.05 -15.59
CA GLU A 133 -37.99 -0.81 -14.53
C GLU A 133 -36.97 -1.81 -13.94
N LEU A 134 -35.97 -2.22 -14.73
CA LEU A 134 -34.87 -3.08 -14.29
C LEU A 134 -33.74 -2.29 -13.63
N LYS A 135 -34.02 -1.84 -12.39
CA LYS A 135 -33.08 -1.08 -11.53
C LYS A 135 -31.81 -1.86 -11.12
N HIS A 136 -31.84 -3.19 -11.23
CA HIS A 136 -30.78 -4.06 -10.76
C HIS A 136 -30.10 -4.78 -11.92
N CYS A 137 -28.85 -4.40 -12.20
CA CYS A 137 -27.99 -5.16 -13.09
C CYS A 137 -27.19 -6.21 -12.29
N PRO A 138 -27.33 -7.52 -12.57
CA PRO A 138 -26.60 -8.57 -11.86
C PRO A 138 -25.08 -8.44 -12.01
N GLY A 139 -24.62 -7.82 -13.11
CA GLY A 139 -23.21 -7.58 -13.38
C GLY A 139 -22.60 -6.40 -12.64
N HIS A 140 -23.37 -5.33 -12.37
CA HIS A 140 -22.82 -4.10 -11.80
C HIS A 140 -23.18 -3.83 -10.35
N ARG A 141 -24.14 -4.60 -9.77
CA ARG A 141 -24.64 -4.43 -8.39
C ARG A 141 -24.68 -2.94 -8.02
N THR A 142 -25.44 -2.19 -8.82
CA THR A 142 -25.63 -0.76 -8.66
C THR A 142 -26.20 -0.53 -7.26
N LYS A 143 -25.40 0.05 -6.37
CA LYS A 143 -25.86 0.47 -5.04
C LYS A 143 -26.89 1.58 -5.27
N ALA A 144 -27.97 1.60 -4.48
CA ALA A 144 -28.93 2.69 -4.51
C ALA A 144 -28.19 4.04 -4.45
N PRO A 145 -28.64 5.07 -5.20
CA PRO A 145 -28.03 6.39 -5.11
C PRO A 145 -28.06 6.84 -3.66
N ARG A 146 -26.91 7.29 -3.13
CA ARG A 146 -26.90 7.99 -1.85
C ARG A 146 -27.78 9.23 -2.03
N LEU A 147 -28.84 9.36 -1.22
CA LEU A 147 -29.59 10.61 -1.13
C LEU A 147 -28.55 11.72 -0.89
N LYS A 148 -28.42 12.63 -1.85
CA LYS A 148 -27.61 13.82 -1.67
C LYS A 148 -28.42 14.74 -0.78
N GLU A 149 -28.28 14.59 0.53
CA GLU A 149 -28.66 15.69 1.42
C GLU A 149 -27.84 16.90 1.00
N ALA A 150 -28.52 18.01 0.73
CA ALA A 150 -27.87 19.26 0.35
C ALA A 150 -27.02 19.75 1.53
N VAL A 151 -25.73 19.44 1.51
CA VAL A 151 -24.78 19.94 2.50
C VAL A 151 -24.49 21.42 2.18
N THR A 152 -25.32 22.31 2.70
CA THR A 152 -25.04 23.74 2.80
C THR A 152 -24.07 24.00 3.96
N ASN A 153 -22.81 23.58 3.84
CA ASN A 153 -21.70 24.22 4.55
C ASN A 153 -20.35 23.68 4.06
N THR A 154 -19.78 24.30 3.03
CA THR A 154 -18.37 24.09 2.65
C THR A 154 -17.51 25.11 3.39
N LYS A 155 -17.02 24.77 4.59
CA LYS A 155 -15.87 25.49 5.17
C LYS A 155 -14.72 24.63 5.70
N ASP A 156 -14.89 23.35 6.03
CA ASP A 156 -13.80 22.63 6.71
C ASP A 156 -13.46 21.27 6.12
N PHE A 157 -13.03 21.20 4.85
CA PHE A 157 -12.41 19.97 4.33
C PHE A 157 -11.39 20.23 3.21
N ASN A 158 -10.31 20.95 3.51
CA ASN A 158 -9.13 21.02 2.66
C ASN A 158 -7.88 20.63 3.47
N PHE A 159 -7.69 19.34 3.74
CA PHE A 159 -6.50 18.81 4.42
C PHE A 159 -5.59 17.95 3.52
N PHE A 160 -5.90 17.76 2.24
CA PHE A 160 -5.07 16.93 1.37
C PHE A 160 -4.94 17.49 -0.06
N ALA A 161 -4.35 18.68 -0.17
CA ALA A 161 -3.76 19.13 -1.42
C ALA A 161 -2.33 19.58 -1.14
N GLY A 162 -1.37 18.71 -1.42
CA GLY A 162 0.05 18.98 -1.29
C GLY A 162 0.44 20.21 -2.11
N LYS A 163 0.81 21.28 -1.40
CA LYS A 163 1.49 22.43 -1.99
C LYS A 163 2.99 22.22 -1.79
N VAL A 164 3.67 21.84 -2.87
CA VAL A 164 5.12 21.95 -3.02
C VAL A 164 5.49 23.43 -2.84
N VAL A 165 6.13 23.77 -1.72
CA VAL A 165 6.68 25.09 -1.50
C VAL A 165 8.01 25.17 -2.24
N LYS A 166 8.07 25.93 -3.32
CA LYS A 166 9.33 26.38 -3.93
C LYS A 166 9.97 27.38 -2.97
N VAL A 167 11.10 27.00 -2.37
CA VAL A 167 11.98 27.91 -1.65
C VAL A 167 12.81 28.67 -2.68
N SER A 168 12.54 29.96 -2.84
CA SER A 168 13.38 30.92 -3.57
C SER A 168 14.40 31.52 -2.60
N THR A 169 15.68 31.34 -2.89
CA THR A 169 16.82 31.97 -2.20
C THR A 169 16.89 33.46 -2.52
N PRO A 170 17.08 34.37 -1.54
CA PRO A 170 17.32 35.78 -1.82
C PRO A 170 18.80 36.03 -2.19
N ALA A 171 18.99 36.88 -3.19
CA ALA A 171 20.28 37.31 -3.71
C ALA A 171 20.98 38.30 -2.76
N GLU A 172 22.29 38.10 -2.58
CA GLU A 172 23.21 39.03 -1.92
C GLU A 172 23.33 40.33 -2.72
N SER A 173 23.01 41.46 -2.08
CA SER A 173 23.34 42.80 -2.56
C SER A 173 24.72 43.19 -2.02
N LEU A 174 25.74 43.12 -2.86
CA LEU A 174 27.02 43.78 -2.65
C LEU A 174 26.86 45.28 -2.96
N ALA A 175 27.02 46.10 -1.92
CA ALA A 175 27.30 47.52 -2.06
C ALA A 175 28.77 47.71 -2.43
N SER A 176 29.04 48.63 -3.36
CA SER A 176 30.32 49.28 -3.57
C SER A 176 30.07 50.77 -3.61
#